data_AF-A0A3M5WFP5-F1
#
_entry.id   AF-A0A3M5WFP5-F1
#
_cell.length_a   1.000
_cell.length_b   1.000
_cell.length_c   1.000
_cell.angle_alpha   90.00
_cell.angle_beta   90.00
_cell.angle_gamma   90.00
#
_symmetry.space_group_name_H-M   'P 1'
#
loop_
_entity.id
_entity.type
_entity.pdbx_description
1 polymer ?
#
loop_
_entity_poly.entity_id
_entity_poly.type
_entity_poly.pdbx_seq_one_letter_code
_entity_poly.pdbx_strand_id
1 'polypeptide(L)'
;MVSIRVRMLKSSLAAVEGAGRRARGAFGRGVLAVSLLTCSTLASALGLGEITLHSALNQPLNAEIQLLETGGLSNEDVVARLASPEAFAKAGMERVFFLNDLRFTPILRGDRGVIRVVSSKPVTEPYLSFLVQLARPNGDLLHEYTLLLDPATSAQGLAATRSRNQQRSATSASESRMPIAPPAAVQGKRYTVASGDTLNGIASRLQGPGNKVSASQLADGIRSLNPQIFAAGAGSALKVGQDLLLPDAAVLPTAAAP
;
A
#
# COMPACT_ATOMS: atom_id res chain seq x y z
N MET A 1 -46.19 -8.14 -33.96
CA MET A 1 -46.65 -9.02 -35.06
C MET A 1 -45.49 -9.13 -36.05
N VAL A 2 -44.77 -10.27 -36.08
CA VAL A 2 -44.81 -11.29 -37.15
C VAL A 2 -44.33 -10.69 -38.48
N SER A 3 -43.22 -11.10 -39.11
CA SER A 3 -42.98 -12.47 -39.56
C SER A 3 -41.54 -12.66 -40.06
N ILE A 4 -40.98 -13.81 -39.70
CA ILE A 4 -39.81 -14.46 -40.31
C ILE A 4 -40.16 -14.86 -41.76
N ARG A 5 -39.25 -14.62 -42.72
CA ARG A 5 -39.25 -15.29 -44.02
C ARG A 5 -37.85 -15.85 -44.32
N VAL A 6 -37.66 -17.12 -44.01
CA VAL A 6 -36.59 -17.95 -44.57
C VAL A 6 -37.05 -18.41 -45.95
N ARG A 7 -36.27 -18.10 -46.99
CA ARG A 7 -36.50 -18.59 -48.35
C ARG A 7 -35.53 -19.74 -48.64
N MET A 8 -36.12 -20.83 -49.08
CA MET A 8 -35.52 -22.13 -49.37
C MET A 8 -35.33 -22.31 -50.89
N LEU A 9 -34.46 -23.27 -51.26
CA LEU A 9 -34.26 -23.91 -52.58
C LEU A 9 -33.46 -23.10 -53.63
N LYS A 10 -32.55 -23.67 -54.43
CA LYS A 10 -32.56 -25.00 -55.09
C LYS A 10 -31.19 -25.30 -55.74
N SER A 11 -30.76 -26.57 -55.66
CA SER A 11 -30.14 -27.42 -56.71
C SER A 11 -29.00 -26.91 -57.63
N SER A 12 -27.92 -27.69 -57.71
CA SER A 12 -27.46 -28.25 -58.99
C SER A 12 -26.52 -29.46 -58.80
N LEU A 13 -26.89 -30.59 -59.38
CA LEU A 13 -26.06 -31.78 -59.61
C LEU A 13 -25.27 -31.63 -60.92
N ALA A 14 -24.03 -32.12 -60.94
CA ALA A 14 -23.36 -32.74 -62.08
C ALA A 14 -22.17 -33.52 -61.47
N ALA A 15 -22.17 -34.85 -61.31
CA ALA A 15 -22.22 -35.90 -62.34
C ALA A 15 -21.13 -35.72 -63.41
N VAL A 16 -19.93 -36.24 -63.13
CA VAL A 16 -19.03 -36.72 -64.17
C VAL A 16 -18.51 -38.09 -63.76
N GLU A 17 -19.01 -39.09 -64.47
CA GLU A 17 -18.59 -40.49 -64.41
C GLU A 17 -17.56 -40.67 -65.54
N GLY A 18 -16.40 -41.25 -65.22
CA GLY A 18 -15.28 -41.40 -66.14
C GLY A 18 -14.39 -42.55 -65.71
N ALA A 19 -14.67 -43.71 -66.30
CA ALA A 19 -14.13 -45.02 -66.01
C ALA A 19 -12.59 -45.17 -66.16
N GLY A 20 -12.03 -46.02 -65.30
CA GLY A 20 -11.21 -47.15 -65.75
C GLY A 20 -9.68 -47.01 -65.65
N ARG A 21 -9.09 -47.69 -64.66
CA ARG A 21 -8.26 -48.90 -64.89
C ARG A 21 -7.71 -49.46 -63.57
N ARG A 22 -7.83 -50.79 -63.44
CA ARG A 22 -7.19 -51.60 -62.40
C ARG A 22 -5.69 -51.68 -62.67
N ALA A 23 -4.87 -51.44 -61.65
CA ALA A 23 -3.54 -52.04 -61.54
C ALA A 23 -3.20 -52.22 -60.05
N ARG A 24 -2.84 -53.45 -59.71
CA ARG A 24 -2.46 -53.91 -58.37
C ARG A 24 -1.09 -53.32 -58.06
N GLY A 25 -0.97 -52.58 -56.97
CA GLY A 25 0.29 -52.01 -56.49
C GLY A 25 0.29 -51.99 -54.96
N ALA A 26 1.20 -52.77 -54.40
CA ALA A 26 1.45 -52.98 -52.99
C ALA A 26 1.91 -51.71 -52.24
N PHE A 27 1.57 -51.64 -50.95
CA PHE A 27 2.28 -50.93 -49.86
C PHE A 27 2.71 -49.47 -50.08
N GLY A 28 1.99 -48.55 -49.43
CA GLY A 28 2.45 -47.18 -49.22
C GLY A 28 1.63 -46.48 -48.14
N ARG A 29 2.12 -46.53 -46.89
CA ARG A 29 1.60 -45.77 -45.75
C ARG A 29 1.72 -44.27 -46.08
N GLY A 30 0.64 -43.51 -45.97
CA GLY A 30 0.70 -42.07 -46.24
C GLY A 30 -0.60 -41.33 -46.01
N VAL A 31 -1.18 -41.43 -44.81
CA VAL A 31 -2.20 -40.46 -44.37
C VAL A 31 -1.46 -39.18 -43.98
N LEU A 32 -1.37 -38.23 -44.90
CA LEU A 32 -0.96 -36.86 -44.60
C LEU A 32 -2.19 -36.11 -44.07
N ALA A 33 -2.57 -36.45 -42.83
CA ALA A 33 -3.45 -35.59 -42.04
C ALA A 33 -2.64 -34.36 -41.65
N VAL A 34 -3.04 -33.21 -42.17
CA VAL A 34 -2.54 -31.89 -41.76
C VAL A 34 -2.97 -31.67 -40.31
N SER A 35 -2.15 -32.14 -39.37
CA SER A 35 -2.26 -31.81 -37.96
C SER A 35 -1.64 -30.44 -37.74
N LEU A 36 -2.41 -29.39 -38.01
CA LEU A 36 -2.23 -28.09 -37.35
C LEU A 36 -2.53 -28.29 -35.86
N LEU A 37 -1.59 -28.89 -35.14
CA LEU A 37 -1.55 -28.85 -33.69
C LEU A 37 -1.29 -27.39 -33.32
N THR A 38 -2.37 -26.62 -33.24
CA THR A 38 -2.44 -25.40 -32.46
C THR A 38 -2.07 -25.79 -31.03
N CYS A 39 -0.78 -25.68 -30.70
CA CYS A 39 -0.37 -25.52 -29.31
C CYS A 39 -1.04 -24.23 -28.83
N SER A 40 -2.24 -24.38 -28.26
CA SER A 40 -2.80 -23.37 -27.35
C SER A 40 -1.79 -23.26 -26.23
N THR A 41 -0.89 -22.28 -26.34
CA THR A 41 -0.08 -21.85 -25.21
C THR A 41 -1.07 -21.51 -24.10
N LEU A 42 -0.91 -22.15 -22.95
CA LEU A 42 -1.62 -21.78 -21.73
C LEU A 42 -1.23 -20.33 -21.45
N ALA A 43 -2.06 -19.41 -21.93
CA ALA A 43 -1.88 -17.99 -21.70
C ALA A 43 -2.31 -17.75 -20.24
N SER A 44 -1.39 -17.92 -19.30
CA SER A 44 -1.56 -17.36 -17.95
C SER A 44 -1.61 -15.84 -18.12
N ALA A 45 -2.82 -15.33 -18.16
CA ALA A 45 -3.07 -13.90 -18.21
C ALA A 45 -3.27 -13.43 -16.77
N LEU A 46 -2.31 -12.64 -16.28
CA LEU A 46 -2.43 -11.98 -14.98
C LEU A 46 -3.81 -11.32 -14.87
N GLY A 47 -4.53 -11.70 -13.82
CA GLY A 47 -5.92 -11.33 -13.60
C GLY A 47 -6.13 -10.58 -12.30
N LEU A 48 -7.23 -9.84 -12.22
CA LEU A 48 -7.74 -9.25 -11.00
C LEU A 48 -8.92 -10.10 -10.50
N GLY A 49 -8.91 -10.45 -9.22
CA GLY A 49 -9.94 -11.24 -8.56
C GLY A 49 -10.79 -10.40 -7.62
N GLU A 50 -11.32 -11.06 -6.58
CA GLU A 50 -12.18 -10.43 -5.58
C GLU A 50 -11.46 -9.34 -4.78
N ILE A 51 -12.23 -8.33 -4.36
CA ILE A 51 -11.79 -7.27 -3.47
C ILE A 51 -12.28 -7.54 -2.04
N THR A 52 -11.38 -7.41 -1.07
CA THR A 52 -11.68 -7.54 0.36
C THR A 52 -11.49 -6.20 1.05
N LEU A 53 -12.50 -5.74 1.78
CA LEU A 53 -12.48 -4.45 2.48
C LEU A 53 -12.06 -4.64 3.94
N HIS A 54 -11.14 -3.80 4.41
CA HIS A 54 -10.62 -3.81 5.78
C HIS A 54 -10.81 -2.47 6.51
N SER A 55 -11.58 -1.54 5.94
CA SER A 55 -11.85 -0.20 6.48
C SER A 55 -13.35 0.10 6.53
N ALA A 56 -13.76 0.91 7.51
CA ALA A 56 -15.13 1.40 7.65
C ALA A 56 -15.30 2.82 7.07
N LEU A 57 -16.54 3.30 7.01
CA LEU A 57 -16.87 4.69 6.72
C LEU A 57 -16.18 5.66 7.68
N ASN A 58 -15.84 6.86 7.19
CA ASN A 58 -15.08 7.90 7.88
C ASN A 58 -13.64 7.49 8.26
N GLN A 59 -13.09 6.48 7.58
CA GLN A 59 -11.70 6.07 7.75
C GLN A 59 -10.98 6.06 6.40
N PRO A 60 -9.65 6.20 6.39
CA PRO A 60 -8.86 5.96 5.19
C PRO A 60 -9.13 4.57 4.62
N LEU A 61 -9.31 4.46 3.31
CA LEU A 61 -9.58 3.21 2.63
C LEU A 61 -8.42 2.23 2.85
N ASN A 62 -8.75 0.99 3.15
CA ASN A 62 -7.82 -0.13 3.12
C ASN A 62 -8.55 -1.34 2.55
N ALA A 63 -8.17 -1.76 1.35
CA ALA A 63 -8.74 -2.90 0.67
C ALA A 63 -7.64 -3.71 -0.04
N GLU A 64 -7.90 -4.98 -0.29
CA GLU A 64 -7.00 -5.87 -1.00
C GLU A 64 -7.72 -6.50 -2.18
N ILE A 65 -7.13 -6.40 -3.37
CA ILE A 65 -7.62 -7.05 -4.59
C ILE A 65 -6.75 -8.28 -4.84
N GLN A 66 -7.34 -9.45 -4.98
CA GLN A 66 -6.59 -10.67 -5.29
C GLN A 66 -6.01 -10.61 -6.70
N LEU A 67 -4.78 -11.07 -6.89
CA LEU A 67 -4.21 -11.31 -8.21
C LEU A 67 -4.27 -12.79 -8.52
N LEU A 68 -4.74 -13.07 -9.73
CA LEU A 68 -4.83 -14.40 -10.28
C LEU A 68 -3.69 -14.60 -11.28
N GLU A 69 -3.17 -15.83 -11.38
CA GLU A 69 -2.14 -16.19 -12.36
C GLU A 69 -0.84 -15.38 -12.22
N THR A 70 -0.29 -15.26 -11.00
CA THR A 70 0.93 -14.48 -10.72
C THR A 70 2.24 -15.21 -11.00
N GLY A 71 2.19 -16.38 -11.66
CA GLY A 71 3.31 -17.33 -11.75
C GLY A 71 4.62 -16.67 -12.21
N GLY A 72 5.60 -16.63 -11.30
CA GLY A 72 6.95 -16.12 -11.57
C GLY A 72 7.10 -14.60 -11.73
N LEU A 73 6.05 -13.81 -11.46
CA LEU A 73 6.09 -12.35 -11.57
C LEU A 73 6.59 -11.68 -10.29
N SER A 74 7.41 -10.65 -10.47
CA SER A 74 7.89 -9.79 -9.38
C SER A 74 6.97 -8.58 -9.20
N ASN A 75 7.09 -7.88 -8.06
CA ASN A 75 6.26 -6.70 -7.79
C ASN A 75 6.47 -5.58 -8.82
N GLU A 76 7.67 -5.48 -9.40
CA GLU A 76 7.96 -4.54 -10.49
C GLU A 76 7.25 -4.87 -11.82
N ASP A 77 6.91 -6.14 -12.07
CA ASP A 77 6.30 -6.58 -13.32
C ASP A 77 4.79 -6.31 -13.33
N VAL A 78 4.20 -6.08 -12.15
CA VAL A 78 2.78 -5.85 -11.96
C VAL A 78 2.51 -4.37 -11.80
N VAL A 79 1.92 -3.74 -12.81
CA VAL A 79 1.54 -2.33 -12.74
C VAL A 79 0.03 -2.18 -12.67
N ALA A 80 -0.48 -2.00 -11.45
CA ALA A 80 -1.88 -1.68 -11.19
C ALA A 80 -2.03 -0.18 -10.89
N ARG A 81 -3.03 0.45 -11.49
CA ARG A 81 -3.32 1.89 -11.30
C ARG A 81 -4.82 2.15 -11.41
N LEU A 82 -5.24 3.34 -10.98
CA LEU A 82 -6.58 3.83 -11.29
C LEU A 82 -6.71 4.05 -12.81
N ALA A 83 -7.83 3.63 -13.40
CA ALA A 83 -8.08 3.81 -14.83
C ALA A 83 -8.11 5.31 -15.23
N SER A 84 -7.90 5.58 -16.51
CA SER A 84 -7.90 6.94 -17.04
C SER A 84 -9.30 7.58 -17.01
N PRO A 85 -9.43 8.92 -17.00
CA PRO A 85 -10.74 9.60 -17.00
C PRO A 85 -11.61 9.19 -18.20
N GLU A 86 -10.99 8.94 -19.34
CA GLU A 86 -11.67 8.50 -20.57
C GLU A 86 -12.24 7.08 -20.41
N ALA A 87 -11.54 6.20 -19.68
CA ALA A 87 -12.05 4.87 -19.37
C ALA A 87 -13.27 4.92 -18.45
N PHE A 88 -13.26 5.80 -17.44
CA PHE A 88 -14.43 6.06 -16.59
C PHE A 88 -15.61 6.59 -17.39
N ALA A 89 -15.39 7.56 -18.28
CA ALA A 89 -16.43 8.11 -19.14
C ALA A 89 -17.04 7.03 -20.07
N LYS A 90 -16.21 6.16 -20.65
CA LYS A 90 -16.66 5.03 -21.48
C LYS A 90 -17.46 3.99 -20.71
N ALA A 91 -17.12 3.77 -19.45
CA ALA A 91 -17.87 2.88 -18.56
C ALA A 91 -19.14 3.52 -17.99
N GLY A 92 -19.39 4.81 -18.26
CA GLY A 92 -20.53 5.54 -17.69
C GLY A 92 -20.42 5.76 -16.18
N MET A 93 -19.21 5.70 -15.63
CA MET A 93 -18.94 5.85 -14.20
C MET A 93 -18.47 7.26 -13.87
N GLU A 94 -18.98 7.79 -12.76
CA GLU A 94 -18.49 9.04 -12.21
C GLU A 94 -17.11 8.86 -11.56
N ARG A 95 -16.17 9.74 -11.90
CA ARG A 95 -14.84 9.76 -11.29
C ARG A 95 -14.76 10.84 -10.22
N VAL A 96 -15.09 10.47 -8.98
CA VAL A 96 -14.98 11.38 -7.84
C VAL A 96 -13.52 11.75 -7.56
N PHE A 97 -13.27 12.98 -7.12
CA PHE A 97 -11.91 13.49 -6.91
C PHE A 97 -11.13 12.70 -5.85
N PHE A 98 -11.83 12.11 -4.89
CA PHE A 98 -11.27 11.25 -3.85
C PHE A 98 -10.45 10.08 -4.43
N LEU A 99 -10.86 9.52 -5.59
CA LEU A 99 -10.18 8.37 -6.20
C LEU A 99 -8.72 8.66 -6.56
N ASN A 100 -8.35 9.93 -6.78
CA ASN A 100 -6.97 10.31 -7.10
C ASN A 100 -6.01 10.15 -5.90
N ASP A 101 -6.55 10.06 -4.67
CA ASP A 101 -5.77 9.78 -3.46
C ASP A 101 -5.45 8.29 -3.31
N LEU A 102 -6.09 7.41 -4.07
CA LEU A 102 -5.86 5.97 -4.00
C LEU A 102 -4.45 5.61 -4.44
N ARG A 103 -3.85 4.68 -3.71
CA ARG A 103 -2.55 4.09 -3.99
C ARG A 103 -2.70 2.60 -4.14
N PHE A 104 -2.17 2.08 -5.23
CA PHE A 104 -2.19 0.67 -5.59
C PHE A 104 -0.78 0.13 -5.42
N THR A 105 -0.62 -0.84 -4.53
CA THR A 105 0.68 -1.45 -4.25
C THR A 105 0.57 -2.96 -4.42
N PRO A 106 1.18 -3.54 -5.46
CA PRO A 106 1.30 -4.99 -5.59
C PRO A 106 2.13 -5.58 -4.46
N ILE A 107 1.67 -6.70 -3.91
CA ILE A 107 2.35 -7.49 -2.88
C ILE A 107 2.26 -8.95 -3.30
N LEU A 108 3.33 -9.47 -3.87
CA LEU A 108 3.46 -10.87 -4.28
C LEU A 108 4.16 -11.69 -3.19
N ARG A 109 3.64 -12.88 -2.93
CA ARG A 109 4.13 -13.87 -1.96
C ARG A 109 4.11 -15.25 -2.63
N GLY A 110 5.15 -15.56 -3.39
CA GLY A 110 5.21 -16.78 -4.20
C GLY A 110 4.11 -16.78 -5.28
N ASP A 111 3.30 -17.84 -5.32
CA ASP A 111 2.22 -17.99 -6.31
C ASP A 111 0.91 -17.26 -5.95
N ARG A 112 0.91 -16.46 -4.88
CA ARG A 112 -0.24 -15.62 -4.52
C ARG A 112 0.17 -14.15 -4.52
N GLY A 113 -0.69 -13.29 -5.04
CA GLY A 113 -0.50 -11.85 -5.00
C GLY A 113 -1.76 -11.13 -4.57
N VAL A 114 -1.58 -9.98 -3.93
CA VAL A 114 -2.66 -9.01 -3.66
C VAL A 114 -2.21 -7.61 -4.08
N ILE A 115 -3.11 -6.80 -4.63
CA ILE A 115 -2.92 -5.36 -4.81
C ILE A 115 -3.57 -4.70 -3.61
N ARG A 116 -2.75 -4.10 -2.75
CA ARG A 116 -3.22 -3.30 -1.63
C ARG A 116 -3.65 -1.94 -2.15
N VAL A 117 -4.90 -1.58 -1.90
CA VAL A 117 -5.52 -0.30 -2.26
C VAL A 117 -5.73 0.51 -1.00
N VAL A 118 -5.00 1.62 -0.87
CA VAL A 118 -5.08 2.48 0.32
C VAL A 118 -5.31 3.94 -0.05
N SER A 119 -6.02 4.67 0.81
CA SER A 119 -6.09 6.14 0.77
C SER A 119 -5.39 6.74 1.98
N SER A 120 -4.97 8.00 1.85
CA SER A 120 -4.48 8.81 2.98
C SER A 120 -5.63 9.58 3.64
N LYS A 121 -6.60 10.03 2.84
CA LYS A 121 -7.78 10.77 3.31
C LYS A 121 -8.90 9.82 3.74
N PRO A 122 -9.74 10.20 4.72
CA PRO A 122 -10.89 9.41 5.11
C PRO A 122 -11.96 9.36 4.01
N VAL A 123 -12.60 8.20 3.84
CA VAL A 123 -13.73 8.02 2.92
C VAL A 123 -15.02 8.43 3.63
N THR A 124 -15.74 9.39 3.07
CA THR A 124 -17.05 9.85 3.59
C THR A 124 -18.24 9.25 2.86
N GLU A 125 -18.00 8.66 1.69
CA GLU A 125 -19.06 8.08 0.86
C GLU A 125 -19.48 6.70 1.37
N PRO A 126 -20.79 6.39 1.43
CA PRO A 126 -21.30 5.10 1.89
C PRO A 126 -21.01 3.97 0.90
N TYR A 127 -20.77 4.30 -0.37
CA TYR A 127 -20.28 3.38 -1.37
C TYR A 127 -19.24 4.08 -2.24
N LEU A 128 -18.30 3.30 -2.78
CA LEU A 128 -17.23 3.81 -3.63
C LEU A 128 -17.06 2.88 -4.82
N SER A 129 -17.24 3.43 -6.02
CA SER A 129 -17.04 2.69 -7.27
C SER A 129 -15.82 3.23 -8.02
N PHE A 130 -14.97 2.33 -8.51
CA PHE A 130 -13.76 2.72 -9.24
C PHE A 130 -13.31 1.63 -10.23
N LEU A 131 -12.64 2.07 -11.28
CA LEU A 131 -12.02 1.21 -12.27
C LEU A 131 -10.53 1.07 -12.02
N VAL A 132 -10.08 -0.17 -11.93
CA VAL A 132 -8.66 -0.53 -11.83
C VAL A 132 -8.17 -0.95 -13.21
N GLN A 133 -7.04 -0.38 -13.60
CA GLN A 133 -6.31 -0.73 -14.80
C GLN A 133 -5.05 -1.50 -14.40
N LEU A 134 -4.94 -2.73 -14.89
CA LEU A 134 -3.77 -3.56 -14.74
C LEU A 134 -3.06 -3.68 -16.09
N ALA A 135 -1.82 -3.19 -16.17
CA ALA A 135 -1.04 -3.26 -17.39
C ALA A 135 -0.52 -4.69 -17.60
N ARG A 136 -0.66 -5.21 -18.82
CA ARG A 136 -0.19 -6.54 -19.20
C ARG A 136 0.49 -6.50 -20.57
N PRO A 137 1.33 -7.49 -20.91
CA PRO A 137 1.97 -7.58 -22.22
C PRO A 137 0.96 -7.62 -23.38
N ASN A 138 -0.20 -8.25 -23.16
CA ASN A 138 -1.25 -8.43 -24.17
C ASN A 138 -2.31 -7.31 -24.13
N GLY A 139 -2.01 -6.20 -23.45
CA GLY A 139 -2.92 -5.07 -23.28
C GLY A 139 -3.52 -4.96 -21.88
N ASP A 140 -4.00 -3.76 -21.59
CA ASP A 140 -4.51 -3.41 -20.27
C ASP A 140 -5.80 -4.17 -19.94
N LEU A 141 -5.89 -4.67 -18.71
CA LEU A 141 -7.12 -5.18 -18.13
C LEU A 141 -7.80 -4.06 -17.35
N LEU A 142 -9.07 -3.80 -17.64
CA LEU A 142 -9.91 -2.90 -16.86
C LEU A 142 -10.90 -3.73 -16.04
N HIS A 143 -11.02 -3.43 -14.75
CA HIS A 143 -11.99 -4.07 -13.87
C HIS A 143 -12.67 -3.06 -12.97
N GLU A 144 -13.99 -3.18 -12.85
CA GLU A 144 -14.81 -2.34 -11.99
C GLU A 144 -14.93 -2.96 -10.60
N TYR A 145 -14.72 -2.13 -9.58
CA TYR A 145 -15.02 -2.48 -8.20
C TYR A 145 -16.04 -1.52 -7.62
N THR A 146 -17.02 -2.06 -6.91
CA THR A 146 -17.95 -1.29 -6.09
C THR A 146 -17.83 -1.79 -4.65
N LEU A 147 -17.45 -0.88 -3.76
CA LEU A 147 -17.30 -1.14 -2.33
C LEU A 147 -18.44 -0.49 -1.57
N LEU A 148 -19.00 -1.21 -0.61
CA LEU A 148 -19.95 -0.67 0.37
C LEU A 148 -19.20 -0.47 1.68
N LEU A 149 -19.22 0.76 2.20
CA LEU A 149 -18.57 1.11 3.45
C LEU A 149 -19.61 1.12 4.57
N ASP A 150 -19.44 0.19 5.51
CA ASP A 150 -20.26 0.18 6.71
C ASP A 150 -19.90 1.33 7.65
N PRO A 151 -20.89 1.89 8.38
CA PRO A 151 -20.60 2.84 9.45
C PRO A 151 -19.72 2.19 10.52
N ALA A 152 -18.83 2.97 11.13
CA ALA A 152 -17.90 2.47 12.15
C ALA A 152 -18.59 1.84 13.38
N THR A 153 -19.88 2.12 13.60
CA THR A 153 -20.71 1.55 14.67
C THR A 153 -21.22 0.13 14.35
N SER A 154 -21.19 -0.31 13.09
CA SER A 154 -21.59 -1.66 12.69
C SER A 154 -20.56 -2.71 13.11
N ALA A 155 -20.98 -3.97 13.27
CA ALA A 155 -20.08 -5.06 13.67
C ALA A 155 -18.84 -5.20 12.75
N GLN A 156 -19.03 -5.07 11.44
CA GLN A 156 -17.94 -5.10 10.45
C GLN A 156 -17.03 -3.86 10.55
N GLY A 157 -17.62 -2.68 10.75
CA GLY A 157 -16.87 -1.43 10.97
C GLY A 157 -16.05 -1.43 12.26
N LEU A 158 -16.57 -2.03 13.33
CA LEU A 158 -15.83 -2.24 14.60
C LEU A 158 -14.67 -3.23 14.42
N ALA A 159 -14.85 -4.30 13.63
CA ALA A 159 -13.78 -5.24 13.30
C ALA A 159 -12.65 -4.54 12.53
N ALA A 160 -12.99 -3.76 11.50
CA ALA A 160 -12.03 -2.95 10.74
C ALA A 160 -11.25 -1.97 11.63
N THR A 161 -11.94 -1.30 12.55
CA THR A 161 -11.33 -0.35 13.50
C THR A 161 -10.33 -1.02 14.45
N ARG A 162 -10.67 -2.22 14.96
CA ARG A 162 -9.77 -3.00 15.83
C ARG A 162 -8.52 -3.48 15.09
N SER A 163 -8.67 -4.03 13.88
CA SER A 163 -7.54 -4.50 13.07
C SER A 163 -6.56 -3.37 12.76
N ARG A 164 -7.05 -2.15 12.49
CA ARG A 164 -6.19 -0.97 12.31
C ARG A 164 -5.39 -0.65 13.57
N ASN A 165 -6.04 -0.64 14.74
CA ASN A 165 -5.35 -0.28 15.99
C ASN A 165 -4.26 -1.30 16.34
N GLN A 166 -4.50 -2.59 16.07
CA GLN A 166 -3.48 -3.64 16.22
C GLN A 166 -2.31 -3.45 15.26
N GLN A 167 -2.58 -3.15 13.98
CA GLN A 167 -1.53 -2.88 13.00
C GLN A 167 -0.68 -1.65 13.39
N ARG A 168 -1.32 -0.58 13.90
CA ARG A 168 -0.61 0.61 14.38
C ARG A 168 0.29 0.30 15.58
N SER A 169 -0.17 -0.53 16.51
CA SER A 169 0.63 -0.99 17.66
C SER A 169 1.80 -1.87 17.22
N ALA A 170 1.62 -2.72 16.20
CA ALA A 170 2.69 -3.56 15.66
C ALA A 170 3.77 -2.76 14.91
N THR A 171 3.39 -1.71 14.16
CA THR A 171 4.37 -0.81 13.51
C THR A 171 5.13 0.03 14.55
N SER A 172 4.47 0.41 15.66
CA SER A 172 5.10 1.15 16.76
C SER A 172 6.07 0.28 17.59
N ALA A 173 5.84 -1.04 17.65
CA ALA A 173 6.69 -1.97 18.39
C ALA A 173 8.00 -2.31 17.66
N SER A 174 8.01 -2.24 16.32
CA SER A 174 9.23 -2.49 15.51
C SER A 174 10.25 -1.35 15.59
N GLU A 175 9.90 -0.22 16.20
CA GLU A 175 10.84 0.86 16.54
C GLU A 175 11.18 0.85 18.03
N SER A 176 11.22 -0.33 18.65
CA SER A 176 12.09 -0.53 19.80
C SER A 176 13.54 -0.55 19.29
N ARG A 177 14.09 0.64 19.03
CA ARG A 177 15.52 0.83 19.28
C ARG A 177 15.76 0.27 20.69
N MET A 178 16.73 -0.60 20.84
CA MET A 178 17.23 -1.03 22.15
C MET A 178 17.17 0.17 23.09
N PRO A 179 16.64 0.04 24.32
CA PRO A 179 16.57 1.18 25.22
C PRO A 179 18.00 1.70 25.36
N ILE A 180 18.28 2.82 24.70
CA ILE A 180 19.48 3.59 24.94
C ILE A 180 19.33 3.91 26.41
N ALA A 181 20.18 3.30 27.24
CA ALA A 181 20.17 3.55 28.67
C ALA A 181 20.09 5.07 28.84
N PRO A 182 19.19 5.58 29.73
CA PRO A 182 19.07 7.01 29.95
C PRO A 182 20.48 7.57 30.14
N PRO A 183 20.79 8.72 29.52
CA PRO A 183 22.15 9.23 29.51
C PRO A 183 22.64 9.31 30.95
N ALA A 184 23.81 8.72 31.20
CA ALA A 184 24.40 8.71 32.52
C ALA A 184 24.48 10.15 33.06
N ALA A 185 24.00 10.35 34.27
CA ALA A 185 24.10 11.60 35.02
C ALA A 185 24.89 11.34 36.32
N VAL A 186 25.94 10.51 36.21
CA VAL A 186 26.74 10.05 37.35
C VAL A 186 27.55 11.20 37.95
N GLN A 187 27.84 12.23 37.16
CA GLN A 187 28.53 13.44 37.60
C GLN A 187 27.62 14.40 38.38
N GLY A 188 26.31 14.15 38.44
CA GLY A 188 25.38 14.92 39.27
C GLY A 188 25.28 16.41 38.91
N LYS A 189 25.67 16.80 37.68
CA LYS A 189 25.67 18.19 37.23
C LYS A 189 24.25 18.77 37.27
N ARG A 190 24.10 19.97 37.82
CA ARG A 190 22.81 20.67 37.90
C ARG A 190 22.90 22.04 37.27
N TYR A 191 21.80 22.48 36.67
CA TYR A 191 21.65 23.81 36.09
C TYR A 191 20.36 24.46 36.57
N THR A 192 20.47 25.65 37.14
CA THR A 192 19.30 26.45 37.55
C THR A 192 18.84 27.31 36.39
N VAL A 193 17.59 27.12 35.96
CA VAL A 193 16.98 27.84 34.83
C VAL A 193 16.89 29.33 35.12
N ALA A 194 17.37 30.17 34.21
CA ALA A 194 17.26 31.63 34.29
C ALA A 194 16.02 32.16 33.53
N SER A 195 15.69 33.43 33.76
CA SER A 195 14.60 34.09 33.03
C SER A 195 14.91 34.16 31.53
N GLY A 196 14.00 33.65 30.71
CA GLY A 196 14.16 33.59 29.24
C GLY A 196 14.80 32.30 28.71
N ASP A 197 15.19 31.37 29.58
CA ASP A 197 15.75 30.10 29.14
C ASP A 197 14.70 29.18 28.51
N THR A 198 15.12 28.51 27.43
CA THR A 198 14.37 27.41 26.82
C THR A 198 15.21 26.15 26.88
N LEU A 199 14.57 24.98 26.90
CA LEU A 199 15.28 23.68 26.91
C LEU A 199 16.34 23.59 25.80
N ASN A 200 15.97 24.03 24.59
CA ASN A 200 16.87 23.98 23.43
C ASN A 200 18.01 25.02 23.57
N GLY A 201 17.73 26.21 24.10
CA GLY A 201 18.75 27.24 24.35
C GLY A 201 19.77 26.81 25.41
N ILE A 202 19.31 26.20 26.51
CA ILE A 202 20.18 25.61 27.53
C ILE A 202 21.03 24.49 26.92
N ALA A 203 20.41 23.58 26.17
CA ALA A 203 21.12 22.48 25.54
C ALA A 203 22.20 22.96 24.54
N SER A 204 21.90 23.97 23.73
CA SER A 204 22.89 24.58 22.83
C SER A 204 24.04 25.24 23.57
N ARG A 205 23.78 25.89 24.72
CA ARG A 205 24.83 26.50 25.55
C ARG A 205 25.71 25.46 26.24
N LEU A 206 25.13 24.34 26.66
CA LEU A 206 25.85 23.22 27.31
C LEU A 206 26.58 22.31 26.30
N GLN A 207 26.37 22.53 25.00
CA GLN A 207 27.10 21.89 23.91
C GLN A 207 28.46 22.60 23.74
N GLY A 208 29.48 22.17 24.48
CA GLY A 208 30.84 22.71 24.33
C GLY A 208 31.46 22.41 22.95
N PRO A 209 32.39 23.24 22.45
CA PRO A 209 33.09 23.00 21.19
C PRO A 209 33.86 21.67 21.26
N GLY A 210 33.51 20.73 20.37
CA GLY A 210 34.09 19.38 20.33
C GLY A 210 33.20 18.25 20.86
N ASN A 211 32.00 18.54 21.36
CA ASN A 211 31.07 17.51 21.80
C ASN A 211 30.43 16.76 20.61
N LYS A 212 30.34 15.42 20.70
CA LYS A 212 29.74 14.56 19.67
C LYS A 212 28.20 14.50 19.75
N VAL A 213 27.61 15.07 20.81
CA VAL A 213 26.16 15.07 21.05
C VAL A 213 25.55 16.37 20.52
N SER A 214 24.48 16.25 19.73
CA SER A 214 23.74 17.41 19.21
C SER A 214 22.88 18.08 20.30
N ALA A 215 22.61 19.38 20.17
CA ALA A 215 21.74 20.11 21.10
C ALA A 215 20.37 19.43 21.30
N SER A 216 19.77 18.87 20.24
CA SER A 216 18.50 18.13 20.34
C SER A 216 18.63 16.89 21.22
N GLN A 217 19.67 16.07 21.00
CA GLN A 217 19.92 14.87 21.80
C GLN A 217 20.22 15.21 23.26
N LEU A 218 20.89 16.33 23.51
CA LEU A 218 21.16 16.80 24.87
C LEU A 218 19.88 17.29 25.55
N ALA A 219 19.01 18.01 24.83
CA ALA A 219 17.71 18.46 25.33
C ALA A 219 16.79 17.27 25.67
N ASP A 220 16.79 16.23 24.83
CA ASP A 220 16.06 14.98 25.10
C ASP A 220 16.64 14.27 26.33
N GLY A 221 17.96 14.25 26.47
CA GLY A 221 18.64 13.72 27.65
C GLY A 221 18.26 14.44 28.94
N ILE A 222 18.28 15.77 28.95
CA ILE A 222 17.82 16.60 30.08
C ILE A 222 16.35 16.31 30.39
N ARG A 223 15.48 16.21 29.37
CA ARG A 223 14.07 15.88 29.58
C ARG A 223 13.89 14.50 30.23
N SER A 224 14.62 13.50 29.76
CA SER A 224 14.55 12.13 30.26
C SER A 224 15.01 11.99 31.71
N LEU A 225 15.97 12.82 32.14
CA LEU A 225 16.51 12.84 33.50
C LEU A 225 15.66 13.63 34.49
N ASN A 226 14.71 14.43 34.00
CA ASN A 226 13.86 15.28 34.82
C ASN A 226 12.36 15.06 34.53
N PRO A 227 11.86 13.81 34.57
CA PRO A 227 10.45 13.52 34.27
C PRO A 227 9.48 14.25 35.21
N GLN A 228 9.88 14.52 36.46
CA GLN A 228 9.10 15.30 37.42
C GLN A 228 8.82 16.74 36.99
N ILE A 229 9.64 17.29 36.08
CA ILE A 229 9.50 18.66 35.54
C ILE A 229 8.61 18.67 34.30
N PHE A 230 8.60 17.56 33.55
CA PHE A 230 7.93 17.46 32.24
C PHE A 230 6.72 16.53 32.23
N ALA A 231 6.34 15.93 33.37
CA ALA A 231 5.17 15.09 33.49
C ALA A 231 3.88 15.89 33.20
N ALA A 232 2.98 15.27 32.43
CA ALA A 232 1.84 15.90 31.80
C ALA A 232 0.82 16.47 32.79
N GLY A 233 0.63 17.79 32.76
CA GLY A 233 -0.44 18.47 33.50
C GLY A 233 -0.09 19.93 33.77
N ALA A 234 -0.46 20.81 32.83
CA ALA A 234 -0.32 22.27 32.88
C ALA A 234 1.10 22.83 32.68
N GLY A 235 1.54 22.87 31.41
CA GLY A 235 2.61 23.74 30.94
C GLY A 235 3.99 23.09 30.92
N SER A 236 4.37 22.50 29.78
CA SER A 236 5.72 21.97 29.49
C SER A 236 6.82 23.05 29.41
N ALA A 237 6.66 24.15 30.13
CA ALA A 237 7.56 25.29 30.17
C ALA A 237 8.48 25.17 31.39
N LEU A 238 9.78 25.36 31.16
CA LEU A 238 10.75 25.51 32.24
C LEU A 238 10.40 26.71 33.11
N LYS A 239 10.48 26.56 34.43
CA LYS A 239 10.29 27.67 35.38
C LYS A 239 11.64 28.26 35.77
N VAL A 240 11.70 29.58 35.92
CA VAL A 240 12.89 30.27 36.44
C VAL A 240 13.18 29.81 37.87
N GLY A 241 14.45 29.57 38.19
CA GLY A 241 14.89 29.04 39.49
C GLY A 241 14.76 27.53 39.63
N GLN A 242 14.38 26.81 38.55
CA GLN A 242 14.22 25.37 38.58
C GLN A 242 15.56 24.66 38.32
N ASP A 243 15.90 23.69 39.16
CA ASP A 243 17.12 22.90 39.01
C ASP A 243 16.89 21.72 38.05
N LEU A 244 17.67 21.70 36.97
CA LEU A 244 17.70 20.62 35.98
C LEU A 244 18.91 19.72 36.22
N LEU A 245 18.67 18.42 36.36
CA LEU A 245 19.73 17.42 36.31
C LEU A 245 20.24 17.28 34.87
N LEU A 246 21.54 17.40 34.68
CA LEU A 246 22.18 17.36 33.39
C LEU A 246 22.82 15.98 33.11
N PRO A 247 22.80 15.51 31.86
CA PRO A 247 23.56 14.33 31.46
C PRO A 247 25.06 14.63 31.51
N ASP A 248 25.90 13.60 31.70
CA ASP A 248 27.36 13.72 31.85
C ASP A 248 28.02 14.40 30.63
N ALA A 249 27.41 14.26 29.46
CA ALA A 249 27.80 14.90 28.21
C ALA A 249 27.61 16.43 28.19
N ALA A 250 26.93 17.02 29.17
CA ALA A 250 26.78 18.46 29.30
C ALA A 250 28.08 19.10 29.80
N VAL A 251 28.56 20.12 29.09
CA VAL A 251 29.70 20.93 29.52
C VAL A 251 29.14 22.15 30.25
N LEU A 252 29.37 22.24 31.56
CA LEU A 252 29.02 23.45 32.30
C LEU A 252 29.87 24.60 31.77
N PRO A 253 29.28 25.77 31.49
CA PRO A 253 30.08 26.94 31.21
C PRO A 253 30.97 27.18 32.43
N THR A 254 32.29 27.21 32.24
CA THR A 254 33.21 27.68 33.28
C THR A 254 32.71 29.04 33.71
N ALA A 255 32.43 29.21 35.01
CA ALA A 255 32.09 30.51 35.54
C ALA A 255 33.28 31.44 35.29
N ALA A 256 33.09 32.47 34.47
CA ALA A 256 33.98 33.62 34.50
C ALA A 256 33.82 34.22 35.90
N ALA A 257 34.86 34.12 36.72
CA ALA A 257 34.92 34.80 38.00
C ALA A 257 34.80 36.32 37.77
N PRO A 258 34.11 37.06 38.66
CA PRO A 258 34.09 38.53 38.61
C PRO A 258 35.48 39.13 38.87
#